data_AF-A0AAD6Z987-F1
#
_entry.id   AF-A0AAD6Z987-F1
#
_cell.length_a   1.000
_cell.length_b   1.000
_cell.length_c   1.000
_cell.angle_alpha   90.00
_cell.angle_beta   90.00
_cell.angle_gamma   90.00
#
_symmetry.space_group_name_H-M   'P 1'
#
loop_
_entity.id
_entity.type
_entity.pdbx_description
1 polymer ?
#
loop_
_entity_poly.entity_id
_entity_poly.type
_entity_poly.pdbx_seq_one_letter_code
_entity_poly.pdbx_strand_id
1 'polypeptide(L)'
;RSRCSVVLQMRTGQIGLNAYLHRFNLAPSSHCPLCAVPETVPHYLFLCRAFRRQCFELILELGTTRLTPRLLLGVKADHKSVLTFVPSTNRLPRHLL
;
A
#
# COMPACT_ATOMS: atom_id res chain seq x y z
N ARG A 1 -1.13 -10.25 20.68
CA ARG A 1 -1.42 -9.99 19.25
C ARG A 1 -0.11 -10.04 18.48
N SER A 2 0.07 -11.03 17.62
CA SER A 2 1.25 -11.13 16.75
C SER A 2 1.15 -10.05 15.67
N ARG A 3 1.97 -9.00 15.78
CA ARG A 3 2.05 -7.96 14.74
C ARG A 3 2.70 -8.59 13.50
N CYS A 4 1.90 -8.85 12.46
CA CYS A 4 2.46 -9.18 11.15
C CYS A 4 3.09 -7.92 10.56
N SER A 5 4.28 -8.05 9.95
CA SER A 5 4.94 -6.93 9.26
C SER A 5 4.00 -6.29 8.23
N VAL A 6 4.08 -4.96 8.07
CA VAL A 6 3.37 -4.20 7.03
C VAL A 6 3.48 -4.87 5.66
N VAL A 7 4.69 -5.32 5.31
CA VAL A 7 4.96 -5.98 4.03
C VAL A 7 4.14 -7.26 3.89
N LEU A 8 4.03 -8.06 4.97
CA LEU A 8 3.24 -9.28 4.97
C LEU A 8 1.74 -8.96 4.80
N GLN A 9 1.24 -7.94 5.50
CA GLN A 9 -0.16 -7.50 5.36
C GLN A 9 -0.46 -6.97 3.96
N MET A 10 0.49 -6.28 3.32
CA MET A 10 0.36 -5.85 1.93
C MET A 10 0.36 -7.05 0.97
N ARG A 11 1.20 -8.07 1.20
CA ARG A 11 1.24 -9.27 0.35
C ARG A 11 -0.08 -10.02 0.37
N THR A 12 -0.67 -10.16 1.55
CA THR A 12 -1.95 -10.87 1.74
C THR A 12 -3.15 -9.99 1.42
N GLY A 13 -2.94 -8.67 1.20
CA GLY A 13 -4.02 -7.71 0.98
C GLY A 13 -4.87 -7.46 2.23
N GLN A 14 -4.35 -7.79 3.41
CA GLN A 14 -5.01 -7.63 4.72
C GLN A 14 -4.69 -6.30 5.40
N ILE A 15 -3.90 -5.45 4.75
CA ILE A 15 -3.60 -4.13 5.26
C ILE A 15 -4.86 -3.26 5.27
N GLY A 16 -4.95 -2.32 6.22
CA GLY A 16 -6.12 -1.47 6.48
C GLY A 16 -6.41 -0.43 5.40
N LEU A 17 -6.48 -0.83 4.13
CA LEU A 17 -6.97 -0.03 3.01
C LEU A 17 -8.47 -0.23 2.82
N ASN A 18 -9.15 0.74 2.19
CA ASN A 18 -10.61 0.72 2.09
C ASN A 18 -11.15 -0.55 1.41
N ALA A 19 -10.47 -1.09 0.40
CA ALA A 19 -10.91 -2.32 -0.27
C ALA A 19 -10.92 -3.55 0.67
N TYR A 20 -10.06 -3.60 1.68
CA TYR A 20 -10.05 -4.64 2.71
C TYR A 20 -11.06 -4.32 3.82
N LEU A 21 -11.04 -3.09 4.35
CA LEU A 21 -11.91 -2.67 5.45
C LEU A 21 -13.41 -2.75 5.09
N HIS A 22 -13.77 -2.42 3.85
CA HIS A 22 -15.15 -2.50 3.38
C HIS A 22 -15.70 -3.93 3.40
N ARG A 23 -14.85 -4.96 3.22
CA ARG A 23 -15.29 -6.37 3.31
C ARG A 23 -15.80 -6.76 4.69
N PHE A 24 -15.34 -6.03 5.71
CA PHE A 24 -15.74 -6.24 7.11
C PHE A 24 -16.66 -5.12 7.62
N ASN A 25 -17.22 -4.29 6.74
CA ASN A 25 -18.04 -3.13 7.10
C ASN A 25 -17.33 -2.13 8.04
N LEU A 26 -16.01 -2.09 8.03
CA LEU A 26 -15.19 -1.17 8.83
C LEU A 26 -14.91 0.17 8.12
N ALA A 27 -15.20 0.25 6.83
CA ALA A 27 -15.11 1.47 6.04
C ALA A 27 -16.41 1.67 5.25
N PRO A 28 -16.90 2.91 5.10
CA PRO A 28 -18.15 3.20 4.41
C PRO A 28 -18.11 2.94 2.90
N SER A 29 -16.92 2.92 2.30
CA SER A 29 -16.74 2.56 0.90
C SER A 29 -15.42 1.81 0.70
N SER A 30 -15.34 0.98 -0.34
CA SER A 30 -14.10 0.33 -0.78
C SER A 30 -13.19 1.24 -1.59
N HIS A 31 -13.66 2.43 -1.96
CA HIS A 31 -13.03 3.32 -2.92
C HIS A 31 -12.05 4.29 -2.24
N CYS A 32 -11.02 4.66 -2.98
CA CYS A 32 -10.16 5.79 -2.62
C CYS A 32 -10.97 7.09 -2.78
N PRO A 33 -11.00 7.98 -1.77
CA PRO A 33 -11.80 9.21 -1.81
C PRO A 33 -11.39 10.16 -2.94
N LEU A 34 -10.12 10.11 -3.39
CA LEU A 34 -9.59 10.97 -4.45
C LEU A 34 -9.68 10.35 -5.84
N CYS A 35 -9.58 9.02 -5.95
CA CYS A 35 -9.54 8.35 -7.25
C CYS A 35 -10.87 7.70 -7.64
N ALA A 36 -11.82 7.57 -6.72
CA ALA A 36 -13.11 6.87 -6.90
C ALA A 36 -12.97 5.44 -7.45
N VAL A 37 -11.83 4.79 -7.25
CA VAL A 37 -11.56 3.38 -7.59
C VAL A 37 -11.22 2.60 -6.33
N PRO A 38 -11.38 1.26 -6.30
CA PRO A 38 -11.07 0.45 -5.13
C PRO A 38 -9.65 0.70 -4.60
N GLU A 39 -9.53 1.09 -3.33
CA GLU A 39 -8.24 1.34 -2.68
C GLU A 39 -7.56 0.00 -2.33
N THR A 40 -6.93 -0.60 -3.32
CA THR A 40 -6.18 -1.85 -3.19
C THR A 40 -4.69 -1.56 -3.01
N VAL A 41 -3.90 -2.56 -2.59
CA VAL A 41 -2.43 -2.44 -2.48
C VAL A 41 -1.76 -1.93 -3.77
N PRO A 42 -2.05 -2.45 -4.98
CA PRO A 42 -1.49 -1.90 -6.21
C PRO A 42 -1.94 -0.45 -6.47
N HIS A 43 -3.20 -0.12 -6.17
CA HIS A 43 -3.66 1.26 -6.28
C HIS A 43 -2.85 2.17 -5.36
N TYR A 44 -2.75 1.80 -4.09
CA TYR A 44 -2.05 2.56 -3.06
C TYR A 44 -0.56 2.76 -3.36
N LEU A 45 0.14 1.73 -3.85
CA LEU A 45 1.58 1.79 -4.11
C LEU A 45 1.93 2.50 -5.43
N PHE A 46 1.13 2.35 -6.49
CA PHE A 46 1.54 2.77 -7.83
C PHE A 46 0.60 3.74 -8.55
N LEU A 47 -0.69 3.79 -8.18
CA LEU A 47 -1.72 4.47 -8.99
C LEU A 47 -2.46 5.58 -8.25
N CYS A 48 -2.29 5.69 -6.94
CA CYS A 48 -3.07 6.60 -6.12
C CYS A 48 -2.68 8.05 -6.41
N ARG A 49 -3.63 8.85 -6.91
CA ARG A 49 -3.43 10.29 -7.16
C ARG A 49 -3.11 11.06 -5.89
N ALA A 50 -3.63 10.61 -4.74
CA ALA A 50 -3.36 11.22 -3.44
C ALA A 50 -1.87 11.18 -3.07
N PHE A 51 -1.18 10.11 -3.49
CA PHE A 51 0.21 9.83 -3.15
C PHE A 51 1.10 9.82 -4.38
N ARG A 52 0.74 10.59 -5.42
CA ARG A 52 1.41 10.53 -6.73
C ARG A 52 2.91 10.75 -6.64
N ARG A 53 3.35 11.67 -5.77
CA ARG A 53 4.76 11.95 -5.53
C ARG A 53 5.48 10.74 -4.92
N GLN A 54 4.91 10.19 -3.85
CA GLN A 54 5.47 9.02 -3.17
C GLN A 54 5.46 7.79 -4.10
N CYS A 55 4.41 7.61 -4.92
CA CYS A 55 4.32 6.53 -5.89
C CYS A 55 5.41 6.68 -6.96
N PHE A 56 5.68 7.90 -7.40
CA PHE A 56 6.72 8.17 -8.38
C PHE A 56 8.12 7.89 -7.82
N GLU A 57 8.41 8.35 -6.60
CA GLU A 57 9.65 8.04 -5.88
C GLU A 57 9.83 6.53 -5.72
N LEU A 58 8.77 5.83 -5.31
CA LEU A 58 8.77 4.37 -5.19
C LEU A 58 9.08 3.70 -6.54
N ILE A 59 8.39 4.08 -7.62
CA ILE A 59 8.59 3.50 -8.96
C ILE A 59 10.02 3.76 -9.48
N LEU A 60 10.58 4.94 -9.22
CA LEU A 60 11.95 5.27 -9.59
C LEU A 60 12.97 4.39 -8.86
N GLU A 61 12.78 4.16 -7.56
CA GLU A 61 13.67 3.29 -6.78
C GLU A 61 13.61 1.82 -7.24
N LEU A 62 12.46 1.38 -7.73
CA LEU A 62 12.21 -0.03 -8.09
C LEU A 62 12.54 -0.37 -9.55
N GLY A 63 12.55 0.63 -10.43
CA GLY A 63 12.67 0.45 -11.87
C GLY A 63 11.40 -0.10 -12.53
N THR A 64 11.35 0.00 -13.87
CA THR A 64 10.18 -0.34 -14.71
C THR A 64 9.77 -1.81 -14.68
N THR A 65 10.64 -2.72 -14.22
CA THR A 65 10.40 -4.17 -14.23
C THR A 65 9.54 -4.68 -13.05
N ARG A 66 9.27 -3.87 -12.02
CA ARG A 66 8.68 -4.35 -10.75
C ARG A 66 7.33 -3.70 -10.38
N LEU A 67 6.49 -3.45 -11.37
CA LEU A 67 5.21 -2.75 -11.18
C LEU A 67 4.07 -3.62 -10.61
N THR A 68 4.33 -4.87 -10.21
CA THR A 68 3.31 -5.70 -9.56
C THR A 68 3.60 -5.89 -8.06
N PRO A 69 2.60 -5.73 -7.17
CA PRO A 69 2.80 -5.88 -5.73
C PRO A 69 3.35 -7.23 -5.31
N ARG A 70 3.04 -8.31 -6.06
CA ARG A 70 3.52 -9.66 -5.76
C ARG A 70 5.03 -9.80 -5.96
N LEU A 71 5.56 -9.22 -7.03
CA LEU A 71 6.99 -9.21 -7.31
C LEU A 71 7.73 -8.27 -6.36
N LEU A 72 7.20 -7.06 -6.18
CA LEU A 72 7.75 -6.02 -5.33
C LEU A 72 7.85 -6.44 -3.87
N LEU A 73 6.74 -6.93 -3.33
CA LEU A 73 6.76 -7.35 -1.94
C LEU A 73 7.54 -8.65 -1.78
N GLY A 74 7.92 -9.38 -2.85
CA GLY A 74 8.71 -10.61 -2.82
C GLY A 74 10.17 -10.40 -2.41
N VAL A 75 10.77 -9.28 -2.81
CA VAL A 75 12.21 -9.02 -2.68
C VAL A 75 12.52 -8.20 -1.43
N LYS A 76 13.45 -8.67 -0.58
CA LYS A 76 13.79 -8.02 0.69
C LYS A 76 14.34 -6.58 0.54
N ALA A 77 15.04 -6.28 -0.56
CA ALA A 77 15.55 -4.94 -0.84
C ALA A 77 14.42 -3.91 -0.99
N ASP A 78 13.36 -4.29 -1.71
CA ASP A 78 12.21 -3.44 -2.02
C ASP A 78 11.34 -3.18 -0.77
N HIS A 79 11.47 -4.01 0.27
CA HIS A 79 10.76 -3.82 1.54
C HIS A 79 11.17 -2.51 2.19
N LYS A 80 12.43 -2.10 2.07
CA LYS A 80 12.91 -0.85 2.67
C LYS A 80 12.18 0.35 2.06
N SER A 81 12.10 0.41 0.72
CA SER A 81 11.38 1.46 0.00
C SER A 81 9.90 1.51 0.38
N VAL A 82 9.24 0.35 0.50
CA VAL A 82 7.84 0.28 0.96
C VAL A 82 7.69 0.76 2.40
N LEU A 83 8.61 0.38 3.29
CA LEU A 83 8.58 0.78 4.70
C LEU A 83 8.87 2.28 4.88
N THR A 84 9.58 2.91 3.95
CA THR A 84 9.75 4.37 3.90
C THR A 84 8.54 5.07 3.26
N PHE A 85 7.90 4.45 2.26
CA PHE A 85 6.70 4.98 1.60
C PHE A 85 5.51 5.11 2.55
N VAL A 86 5.21 4.09 3.35
CA VAL A 86 4.02 4.07 4.22
C VAL A 86 3.94 5.21 5.24
N PRO A 87 5.00 5.55 6.02
CA PRO A 87 4.95 6.69 6.91
C PRO A 87 4.84 8.02 6.14
N SER A 88 5.35 8.08 4.91
CA SER A 88 5.34 9.28 4.07
C SER A 88 3.95 9.65 3.53
N THR A 89 3.01 8.70 3.49
CA THR A 89 1.63 8.96 3.04
C THR A 89 0.69 9.37 4.18
N ASN A 90 1.08 9.18 5.44
CA ASN A 90 0.23 9.32 6.64
C ASN A 90 -1.13 8.60 6.56
N ARG A 91 -1.30 7.66 5.62
CA ARG A 91 -2.58 7.00 5.35
C ARG A 91 -2.90 5.91 6.37
N LEU A 92 -1.85 5.23 6.84
CA LEU A 92 -1.92 4.11 7.76
C LEU A 92 -1.44 4.54 9.14
N PRO A 93 -2.09 4.09 10.21
CA PRO A 93 -1.72 4.46 11.56
C PRO A 93 -0.35 3.87 11.94
N ARG A 94 0.44 4.65 12.69
CA ARG A 94 1.82 4.28 13.08
C ARG A 94 1.95 2.96 13.83
N HIS A 95 0.89 2.48 14.48
CA HIS A 95 0.91 1.19 15.19
C HIS A 95 0.99 -0.03 14.27
N LEU A 96 0.80 0.16 12.96
CA LEU A 96 1.01 -0.87 11.94
C LEU A 96 2.46 -0.92 11.44
N LEU A 97 3.25 0.15 11.62
CA LEU A 97 4.66 0.26 11.22
C LEU A 97 5.60 -0.28 12.30
#